data_AF-A0A094NDQ3-F1
#
_entry.id   AF-A0A094NDQ3-F1
#
_cell.length_a   1.000
_cell.length_b   1.000
_cell.length_c   1.000
_cell.angle_alpha   90.00
_cell.angle_beta   90.00
_cell.angle_gamma   90.00
#
_symmetry.space_group_name_H-M   'P 1'
#
loop_
_entity.id
_entity.type
_entity.pdbx_description
1 polymer ?
#
loop_
_entity_poly.entity_id
_entity_poly.type
_entity_poly.pdbx_seq_one_letter_code
_entity_poly.pdbx_strand_id
1 'polypeptide(L)'
;VVSHTSVPLLLRNQPYFFQQSQETLYIVWGPAKKMNREKAGATYQALLKVTETSPRLQIYTLTEEKMAYCDDVFQNETGKNRVKSGSFLSTGWFTMILAMELCEQICVFGMVSDSYCREKNHSSVPYHYFEKGQLDECRMYLVHERAHRAAHRFITEKTIFSRWAKRKNIVFTHSS
;
A
#
# COMPACT_ATOMS: atom_id res chain seq x y z
N VAL A 1 2.25 6.18 4.13
CA VAL A 1 0.99 5.39 4.11
C VAL A 1 1.26 4.01 4.67
N VAL A 2 0.40 3.49 5.56
CA VAL A 2 0.67 2.28 6.35
C VAL A 2 -0.56 1.38 6.40
N SER A 3 -0.40 0.08 6.15
CA SER A 3 -1.48 -0.90 6.36
C SER A 3 -1.73 -1.13 7.85
N HIS A 4 -2.97 -1.32 8.24
CA HIS A 4 -3.37 -1.72 9.59
C HIS A 4 -2.62 -2.97 10.10
N THR A 5 -2.21 -3.87 9.19
CA THR A 5 -1.42 -5.07 9.53
C THR A 5 0.00 -4.75 9.98
N SER A 6 0.55 -3.61 9.57
CA SER A 6 1.89 -3.14 9.96
C SER A 6 1.88 -2.39 11.29
N VAL A 7 0.73 -1.87 11.75
CA VAL A 7 0.63 -1.08 12.99
C VAL A 7 1.24 -1.79 14.21
N PRO A 8 1.01 -3.10 14.46
CA PRO A 8 1.67 -3.79 15.56
C PRO A 8 3.21 -3.73 15.51
N LEU A 9 3.81 -3.69 14.32
CA LEU A 9 5.27 -3.56 14.16
C LEU A 9 5.75 -2.17 14.53
N LEU A 10 5.01 -1.12 14.11
CA LEU A 10 5.31 0.26 14.49
C LEU A 10 5.22 0.43 16.02
N LEU A 11 4.20 -0.15 16.63
CA LEU A 11 3.97 -0.13 18.08
C LEU A 11 5.04 -0.88 18.89
N ARG A 12 5.72 -1.87 18.29
CA ARG A 12 6.84 -2.57 18.95
C ARG A 12 8.12 -1.72 18.98
N ASN A 13 8.24 -0.75 18.09
CA ASN A 13 9.41 0.12 17.99
C ASN A 13 9.03 1.61 18.01
N GLN A 14 8.20 1.97 19.01
CA GLN A 14 7.73 3.36 19.16
C GLN A 14 8.85 4.39 19.33
N PRO A 15 9.96 4.12 20.06
CA PRO A 15 11.03 5.11 20.18
C PRO A 15 11.58 5.54 18.81
N TYR A 16 11.74 4.60 17.89
CA TYR A 16 12.18 4.92 16.53
C TYR A 16 11.08 5.64 15.73
N PHE A 17 9.89 5.04 15.61
CA PHE A 17 8.86 5.54 14.70
C PHE A 17 8.13 6.79 15.22
N PHE A 18 7.91 6.91 16.53
CA PHE A 18 7.03 7.95 17.09
C PHE A 18 7.77 8.97 17.97
N GLN A 19 8.99 8.68 18.44
CA GLN A 19 9.76 9.63 19.25
C GLN A 19 10.91 10.28 18.48
N GLN A 20 11.69 9.51 17.72
CA GLN A 20 12.77 10.05 16.89
C GLN A 20 12.24 10.71 15.61
N SER A 21 11.15 10.17 15.04
CA SER A 21 10.58 10.65 13.77
C SER A 21 9.25 11.40 13.97
N GLN A 22 9.22 12.36 14.91
CA GLN A 22 8.00 13.06 15.33
C GLN A 22 7.35 13.92 14.24
N GLU A 23 8.10 14.32 13.22
CA GLU A 23 7.58 15.10 12.09
C GLU A 23 6.93 14.20 11.02
N THR A 24 7.04 12.88 11.14
CA THR A 24 6.47 11.95 10.16
C THR A 24 4.94 11.93 10.26
N LEU A 25 4.30 12.20 9.12
CA LEU A 25 2.86 12.05 8.95
C LEU A 25 2.52 10.62 8.52
N TYR A 26 1.69 9.96 9.32
CA TYR A 26 1.19 8.61 9.06
C TYR A 26 -0.25 8.67 8.53
N ILE A 27 -0.49 8.00 7.41
CA ILE A 27 -1.85 7.74 6.91
C ILE A 27 -2.07 6.23 6.96
N VAL A 28 -2.94 5.79 7.85
CA VAL A 28 -3.19 4.37 8.11
C VAL A 28 -4.49 3.92 7.45
N TRP A 29 -4.45 2.80 6.74
CA TRP A 29 -5.61 2.23 6.06
C TRP A 29 -5.89 0.80 6.52
N GLY A 30 -7.14 0.36 6.45
CA GLY A 30 -7.51 -1.00 6.84
C GLY A 30 -9.01 -1.26 6.77
N PRO A 31 -9.44 -2.52 6.97
CA PRO A 31 -10.84 -2.88 6.93
C PRO A 31 -11.61 -2.26 8.09
N ALA A 32 -12.89 -1.95 7.88
CA ALA A 32 -13.79 -1.35 8.86
C ALA A 32 -13.73 -2.07 10.22
N LYS A 33 -13.75 -3.41 10.24
CA LYS A 33 -13.65 -4.21 11.48
C LYS A 33 -12.44 -3.84 12.37
N LYS A 34 -11.33 -3.38 11.79
CA LYS A 34 -10.10 -3.03 12.51
C LYS A 34 -9.96 -1.52 12.75
N MET A 35 -10.54 -0.70 11.89
CA MET A 35 -10.35 0.76 11.86
C MET A 35 -11.58 1.57 12.31
N ASN A 36 -12.73 0.91 12.54
CA ASN A 36 -13.98 1.60 12.87
C ASN A 36 -13.86 2.34 14.22
N ARG A 37 -14.29 3.60 14.22
CA ARG A 37 -14.16 4.52 15.36
C ARG A 37 -15.20 4.24 16.44
N GLU A 38 -16.45 4.01 16.04
CA GLU A 38 -17.60 3.82 16.93
C GLU A 38 -17.56 2.46 17.63
N LYS A 39 -17.24 1.41 16.88
CA LYS A 39 -17.13 0.02 17.36
C LYS A 39 -15.78 -0.30 17.96
N ALA A 40 -14.97 0.74 18.27
CA ALA A 40 -13.66 0.62 18.89
C ALA A 40 -12.76 -0.44 18.25
N GLY A 41 -12.57 -0.36 16.92
CA GLY A 41 -11.71 -1.27 16.18
C GLY A 41 -10.31 -1.33 16.79
N ALA A 42 -9.76 -2.54 16.97
CA ALA A 42 -8.53 -2.74 17.74
C ALA A 42 -7.33 -1.92 17.22
N THR A 43 -7.19 -1.77 15.90
CA THR A 43 -6.12 -0.95 15.33
C THR A 43 -6.36 0.54 15.57
N TYR A 44 -7.59 1.01 15.39
CA TYR A 44 -7.96 2.41 15.68
C TYR A 44 -7.67 2.77 17.14
N GLN A 45 -8.10 1.92 18.08
CA GLN A 45 -7.85 2.10 19.51
C GLN A 45 -6.36 2.15 19.86
N ALA A 46 -5.54 1.31 19.20
CA ALA A 46 -4.10 1.34 19.41
C ALA A 46 -3.46 2.63 18.90
N LEU A 47 -3.89 3.15 17.75
CA LEU A 47 -3.41 4.43 17.22
C LEU A 47 -3.84 5.60 18.12
N LEU A 48 -5.08 5.58 18.62
CA LEU A 48 -5.60 6.62 19.51
C LEU A 48 -4.74 6.77 20.78
N LYS A 49 -4.38 5.65 21.42
CA LYS A 49 -3.49 5.64 22.59
C LYS A 49 -2.11 6.24 22.30
N VAL A 50 -1.55 5.98 21.11
CA VAL A 50 -0.28 6.58 20.71
C VAL A 50 -0.42 8.10 20.51
N THR A 51 -1.49 8.55 19.87
CA THR A 51 -1.71 10.00 19.68
C THR A 51 -1.93 10.75 20.99
N GLU A 52 -2.58 10.12 21.98
CA GLU A 52 -2.75 10.68 23.33
C GLU A 52 -1.42 10.85 24.08
N THR A 53 -0.47 9.96 23.86
CA THR A 53 0.85 9.96 24.53
C THR A 53 1.93 10.71 23.75
N SER A 54 1.68 11.02 22.48
CA SER A 54 2.62 11.68 21.57
C SER A 54 1.92 12.79 20.79
N PRO A 55 1.64 13.95 21.42
CA PRO A 55 0.78 15.00 20.84
C PRO A 55 1.35 15.67 19.58
N ARG A 56 2.66 15.53 19.32
CA ARG A 56 3.31 16.02 18.10
C ARG A 56 3.12 15.09 16.90
N LEU A 57 2.70 13.85 17.13
CA LEU A 57 2.59 12.84 16.09
C LEU A 57 1.34 13.07 15.25
N GLN A 58 1.51 13.09 13.92
CA GLN A 58 0.41 13.25 12.99
C GLN A 58 -0.03 11.90 12.43
N ILE A 59 -1.14 11.36 12.95
CA ILE A 59 -1.75 10.12 12.47
C ILE A 59 -3.14 10.39 11.91
N TYR A 60 -3.32 10.07 10.63
CA TYR A 60 -4.60 10.08 9.93
C TYR A 60 -5.02 8.66 9.59
N THR A 61 -6.34 8.45 9.46
CA THR A 61 -6.92 7.17 9.06
C THR A 61 -7.80 7.36 7.83
N LEU A 62 -7.73 6.45 6.86
CA LEU A 62 -8.70 6.44 5.77
C LEU A 62 -10.10 6.11 6.30
N THR A 63 -11.10 6.84 5.83
CA THR A 63 -12.51 6.60 6.15
C THR A 63 -13.03 5.37 5.42
N GLU A 64 -14.15 4.82 5.86
CA GLU A 64 -14.82 3.72 5.16
C GLU A 64 -15.22 4.11 3.73
N GLU A 65 -15.64 5.37 3.54
CA GLU A 65 -15.92 5.95 2.22
C GLU A 65 -14.66 5.97 1.31
N LYS A 66 -13.52 6.45 1.82
CA LYS A 66 -12.27 6.47 1.04
C LYS A 66 -11.74 5.06 0.76
N MET A 67 -11.99 4.10 1.66
CA MET A 67 -11.71 2.68 1.40
C MET A 67 -12.59 2.14 0.27
N ALA A 68 -13.89 2.46 0.27
CA ALA A 68 -14.81 2.07 -0.80
C ALA A 68 -14.44 2.72 -2.15
N TYR A 69 -14.06 3.99 -2.15
CA TYR A 69 -13.55 4.67 -3.35
C TYR A 69 -12.35 3.95 -3.96
N CYS A 70 -11.38 3.49 -3.14
CA CYS A 70 -10.24 2.72 -3.64
C CYS A 70 -10.66 1.37 -4.26
N ASP A 71 -11.70 0.73 -3.72
CA ASP A 71 -12.29 -0.49 -4.25
C ASP A 71 -13.01 -0.23 -5.60
N ASP A 72 -13.72 0.88 -5.70
CA ASP A 72 -14.44 1.28 -6.92
C ASP A 72 -13.49 1.64 -8.05
N VAL A 73 -12.39 2.36 -7.76
CA VAL A 73 -11.33 2.63 -8.75
C VAL A 73 -10.76 1.31 -9.27
N PHE A 74 -10.53 0.31 -8.40
CA PHE A 74 -10.02 -0.99 -8.84
C PHE A 74 -11.03 -1.71 -9.72
N GLN A 75 -12.31 -1.70 -9.34
CA GLN A 75 -13.37 -2.30 -10.14
C GLN A 75 -13.50 -1.63 -11.51
N ASN A 76 -13.42 -0.31 -11.58
CA ASN A 76 -13.50 0.44 -12.84
C ASN A 76 -12.31 0.17 -13.75
N GLU A 77 -11.11 0.03 -13.19
CA GLU A 77 -9.89 -0.24 -13.95
C GLU A 77 -9.77 -1.68 -14.47
N THR A 78 -10.39 -2.64 -13.76
CA THR A 78 -10.23 -4.08 -14.01
C THR A 78 -11.50 -4.80 -14.48
N GLY A 79 -12.67 -4.19 -14.31
CA GLY A 79 -13.98 -4.84 -14.44
C GLY A 79 -14.28 -5.86 -13.32
N LYS A 80 -13.44 -5.97 -12.28
CA LYS A 80 -13.56 -6.98 -11.22
C LYS A 80 -13.86 -6.34 -9.88
N ASN A 81 -14.98 -6.71 -9.27
CA ASN A 81 -15.27 -6.31 -7.89
C ASN A 81 -14.26 -6.96 -6.93
N ARG A 82 -13.52 -6.14 -6.17
CA ARG A 82 -12.46 -6.59 -5.26
C ARG A 82 -12.95 -7.59 -4.22
N VAL A 83 -14.09 -7.32 -3.57
CA VAL A 83 -14.65 -8.17 -2.51
C VAL A 83 -15.04 -9.52 -3.08
N LYS A 84 -15.79 -9.54 -4.18
CA LYS A 84 -16.26 -10.77 -4.84
C LYS A 84 -15.09 -11.60 -5.40
N SER A 85 -14.05 -10.96 -5.93
CA SER A 85 -12.85 -11.64 -6.41
C SER A 85 -11.90 -12.09 -5.30
N GLY A 86 -12.15 -11.67 -4.05
CA GLY A 86 -11.26 -11.94 -2.92
C GLY A 86 -9.87 -11.33 -3.08
N SER A 87 -9.72 -10.26 -3.86
CA SER A 87 -8.43 -9.60 -4.07
C SER A 87 -8.11 -8.62 -2.95
N PHE A 88 -6.84 -8.44 -2.66
CA PHE A 88 -6.34 -7.42 -1.73
C PHE A 88 -5.61 -6.33 -2.51
N LEU A 89 -5.96 -5.08 -2.25
CA LEU A 89 -5.22 -3.93 -2.78
C LEU A 89 -3.93 -3.77 -1.98
N SER A 90 -2.82 -3.49 -2.67
CA SER A 90 -1.54 -3.24 -2.01
C SER A 90 -1.51 -1.87 -1.33
N THR A 91 -0.59 -1.66 -0.39
CA THR A 91 -0.31 -0.31 0.13
C THR A 91 0.10 0.65 -0.99
N GLY A 92 0.74 0.14 -2.05
CA GLY A 92 1.09 0.93 -3.24
C GLY A 92 -0.14 1.49 -3.96
N TRP A 93 -1.22 0.71 -4.05
CA TRP A 93 -2.51 1.17 -4.61
C TRP A 93 -3.08 2.37 -3.86
N PHE A 94 -3.22 2.26 -2.53
CA PHE A 94 -3.70 3.35 -1.69
C PHE A 94 -2.78 4.57 -1.77
N THR A 95 -1.46 4.35 -1.82
CA THR A 95 -0.47 5.43 -1.93
C THR A 95 -0.56 6.16 -3.25
N MET A 96 -0.73 5.43 -4.37
CA MET A 96 -0.85 6.03 -5.69
C MET A 96 -2.13 6.86 -5.82
N ILE A 97 -3.26 6.34 -5.35
CA ILE A 97 -4.53 7.09 -5.34
C ILE A 97 -4.41 8.37 -4.52
N LEU A 98 -3.84 8.27 -3.32
CA LEU A 98 -3.62 9.42 -2.45
C LEU A 98 -2.70 10.46 -3.11
N ALA A 99 -1.57 10.03 -3.69
CA ALA A 99 -0.64 10.94 -4.35
C ALA A 99 -1.29 11.65 -5.55
N MET A 100 -2.18 10.97 -6.29
CA MET A 100 -2.95 11.59 -7.38
C MET A 100 -3.95 12.64 -6.91
N GLU A 101 -4.37 12.64 -5.63
CA GLU A 101 -5.22 13.69 -5.06
C GLU A 101 -4.39 14.87 -4.52
N LEU A 102 -3.14 14.65 -4.12
CA LEU A 102 -2.35 15.62 -3.35
C LEU A 102 -1.20 16.27 -4.13
N CYS A 103 -0.74 15.67 -5.24
CA CYS A 103 0.51 16.05 -5.89
C CYS A 103 0.28 16.51 -7.34
N GLU A 104 0.99 17.55 -7.76
CA GLU A 104 1.03 18.00 -9.17
C GLU A 104 1.86 17.05 -10.06
N GLN A 105 2.92 16.47 -9.49
CA GLN A 105 3.77 15.45 -10.11
C GLN A 105 4.06 14.34 -9.11
N ILE A 106 4.09 13.09 -9.58
CA ILE A 106 4.38 11.90 -8.78
C ILE A 106 5.60 11.20 -9.36
N CYS A 107 6.69 11.12 -8.58
CA CYS A 107 7.87 10.35 -8.94
C CYS A 107 7.85 9.01 -8.19
N VAL A 108 7.87 7.91 -8.93
CA VAL A 108 7.76 6.55 -8.40
C VAL A 108 9.12 5.86 -8.49
N PHE A 109 9.57 5.30 -7.37
CA PHE A 109 10.85 4.58 -7.25
C PHE A 109 10.61 3.17 -6.74
N GLY A 110 11.55 2.25 -7.03
CA GLY A 110 11.52 0.88 -6.53
C GLY A 110 10.31 0.09 -7.03
N MET A 111 9.82 0.43 -8.23
CA MET A 111 8.71 -0.27 -8.89
C MET A 111 9.13 -0.71 -10.27
N VAL A 112 9.31 -2.02 -10.44
CA VAL A 112 9.55 -2.65 -11.74
C VAL A 112 8.30 -2.59 -12.62
N SER A 113 8.48 -2.73 -13.94
CA SER A 113 7.38 -2.75 -14.91
C SER A 113 6.47 -3.97 -14.75
N ASP A 114 5.26 -3.94 -15.34
CA ASP A 114 4.35 -5.09 -15.34
C ASP A 114 4.77 -6.23 -16.28
N SER A 115 5.76 -5.98 -17.15
CA SER A 115 6.39 -6.99 -18.00
C SER A 115 7.65 -7.59 -17.38
N TYR A 116 8.30 -6.91 -16.43
CA TYR A 116 9.63 -7.25 -15.90
C TYR A 116 9.79 -8.74 -15.58
N CYS A 117 8.88 -9.31 -14.77
CA CYS A 117 8.94 -10.72 -14.36
C CYS A 117 8.61 -11.75 -15.46
N ARG A 118 8.35 -11.30 -16.69
CA ARG A 118 8.17 -12.14 -17.88
C ARG A 118 9.32 -11.98 -18.88
N GLU A 119 10.21 -11.02 -18.68
CA GLU A 119 11.36 -10.78 -19.54
C GLU A 119 12.42 -11.87 -19.34
N LYS A 120 13.04 -12.34 -20.42
CA LYS A 120 13.97 -13.49 -20.37
C LYS A 120 15.23 -13.21 -19.55
N ASN A 121 15.66 -11.96 -19.47
CA ASN A 121 16.94 -11.55 -18.89
C ASN A 121 16.76 -10.64 -17.67
N HIS A 122 15.64 -10.74 -16.93
CA HIS A 122 15.48 -9.96 -15.71
C HIS A 122 16.42 -10.46 -14.61
N SER A 123 16.85 -9.57 -13.72
CA SER A 123 17.66 -9.95 -12.56
C SER A 123 16.75 -10.53 -11.46
N SER A 124 17.21 -11.59 -10.80
CA SER A 124 16.58 -12.04 -9.56
C SER A 124 17.07 -11.16 -8.41
N VAL A 125 16.13 -10.53 -7.70
CA VAL A 125 16.40 -9.57 -6.62
C VAL A 125 15.48 -9.85 -5.43
N PRO A 126 15.89 -9.49 -4.20
CA PRO A 126 15.04 -9.62 -3.03
C PRO A 126 13.76 -8.78 -3.16
N TYR A 127 12.64 -9.31 -2.67
CA TYR A 127 11.33 -8.66 -2.67
C TYR A 127 11.30 -7.35 -1.87
N HIS A 128 12.06 -7.28 -0.78
CA HIS A 128 12.22 -6.05 0.01
C HIS A 128 13.69 -5.66 0.06
N TYR A 129 14.00 -4.39 -0.23
CA TYR A 129 15.38 -3.87 -0.22
C TYR A 129 16.03 -3.85 1.16
N PHE A 130 15.24 -3.86 2.23
CA PHE A 130 15.72 -3.76 3.63
C PHE A 130 15.72 -5.09 4.37
N GLU A 131 15.02 -6.11 3.87
CA GLU A 131 14.98 -7.41 4.53
C GLU A 131 16.18 -8.25 4.07
N LYS A 132 16.82 -8.95 5.02
CA LYS A 132 17.89 -9.92 4.74
C LYS A 132 17.37 -11.24 4.13
N GLY A 133 16.09 -11.29 3.75
CA GLY A 133 15.41 -12.49 3.27
C GLY A 133 15.76 -12.83 1.81
N GLN A 134 15.49 -14.09 1.44
CA GLN A 134 15.74 -14.65 0.10
C GLN A 134 14.47 -14.71 -0.77
N LEU A 135 13.38 -14.07 -0.33
CA LEU A 135 12.15 -14.09 -1.11
C LEU A 135 12.37 -13.28 -2.38
N ASP A 136 12.42 -13.96 -3.52
CA ASP A 136 12.55 -13.33 -4.83
C ASP A 136 11.32 -12.46 -5.16
N GLU A 137 11.58 -11.25 -5.67
CA GLU A 137 10.57 -10.25 -6.00
C GLU A 137 9.55 -10.81 -7.01
N CYS A 138 10.03 -11.38 -8.11
CA CYS A 138 9.17 -11.87 -9.18
C CYS A 138 8.37 -13.10 -8.76
N ARG A 139 8.96 -13.98 -7.95
CA ARG A 139 8.26 -15.12 -7.35
C ARG A 139 7.09 -14.64 -6.48
N MET A 140 7.31 -13.63 -5.63
CA MET A 140 6.25 -13.03 -4.81
C MET A 140 5.13 -12.44 -5.67
N TYR A 141 5.48 -11.64 -6.67
CA TYR A 141 4.50 -11.05 -7.59
C TYR A 141 3.68 -12.10 -8.33
N LEU A 142 4.33 -13.09 -8.95
CA LEU A 142 3.65 -14.10 -9.77
C LEU A 142 2.74 -15.02 -8.93
N VAL A 143 3.18 -15.42 -7.73
CA VAL A 143 2.37 -16.25 -6.82
C VAL A 143 1.10 -15.50 -6.41
N HIS A 144 1.22 -14.23 -6.01
CA HIS A 144 0.06 -13.44 -5.61
C HIS A 144 -0.86 -13.12 -6.79
N GLU A 145 -0.30 -12.77 -7.95
CA GLU A 145 -1.08 -12.47 -9.15
C GLU A 145 -1.97 -13.65 -9.57
N ARG A 146 -1.44 -14.88 -9.51
CA ARG A 146 -2.14 -16.10 -9.95
C ARG A 146 -3.09 -16.69 -8.91
N ALA A 147 -2.94 -16.35 -7.64
CA ALA A 147 -3.75 -16.92 -6.57
C ALA A 147 -5.24 -16.60 -6.76
N HIS A 148 -6.13 -17.58 -6.58
CA HIS A 148 -7.57 -17.37 -6.85
C HIS A 148 -8.22 -16.34 -5.93
N ARG A 149 -7.85 -16.31 -4.64
CA ARG A 149 -8.38 -15.41 -3.61
C ARG A 149 -7.31 -15.11 -2.55
N ALA A 150 -7.59 -14.14 -1.68
CA ALA A 150 -6.78 -13.75 -0.53
C ALA A 150 -5.35 -13.33 -0.88
N ALA A 151 -5.17 -12.70 -2.04
CA ALA A 151 -3.86 -12.28 -2.54
C ALA A 151 -3.93 -10.92 -3.23
N HIS A 152 -2.76 -10.32 -3.39
CA HIS A 152 -2.58 -9.06 -4.10
C HIS A 152 -2.57 -9.29 -5.61
N ARG A 153 -2.89 -8.23 -6.37
CA ARG A 153 -2.80 -8.24 -7.83
C ARG A 153 -1.66 -7.34 -8.28
N PHE A 154 -0.45 -7.64 -7.82
CA PHE A 154 0.71 -6.76 -7.98
C PHE A 154 1.03 -6.42 -9.44
N ILE A 155 0.90 -7.37 -10.36
CA ILE A 155 1.17 -7.14 -11.78
C ILE A 155 0.02 -6.35 -12.38
N THR A 156 -1.23 -6.70 -12.06
CA THR A 156 -2.41 -5.92 -12.50
C THR A 156 -2.31 -4.46 -12.04
N GLU A 157 -1.98 -4.21 -10.77
CA GLU A 157 -1.80 -2.86 -10.22
C GLU A 157 -0.71 -2.08 -10.98
N LYS A 158 0.44 -2.71 -11.25
CA LYS A 158 1.52 -2.10 -12.05
C LYS A 158 1.08 -1.76 -13.48
N THR A 159 0.34 -2.65 -14.14
CA THR A 159 -0.24 -2.37 -15.47
C THR A 159 -1.16 -1.15 -15.40
N ILE A 160 -1.99 -1.04 -14.35
CA ILE A 160 -2.88 0.11 -14.15
C ILE A 160 -2.07 1.39 -13.94
N PHE A 161 -1.05 1.37 -13.08
CA PHE A 161 -0.23 2.55 -12.82
C PHE A 161 0.52 3.02 -14.08
N SER A 162 1.01 2.09 -14.90
CA SER A 162 1.59 2.38 -16.22
C SER A 162 0.58 3.06 -17.15
N ARG A 163 -0.69 2.65 -17.15
CA ARG A 163 -1.76 3.33 -17.90
C ARG A 163 -2.06 4.73 -17.34
N TRP A 164 -2.09 4.91 -16.02
CA TRP A 164 -2.29 6.21 -15.40
C TRP A 164 -1.18 7.19 -15.75
N ALA A 165 0.08 6.75 -15.78
CA ALA A 165 1.22 7.57 -16.17
C ALA A 165 1.17 8.09 -17.61
N LYS A 166 0.40 7.45 -18.51
CA LYS A 166 0.17 7.97 -19.87
C LYS A 166 -0.81 9.15 -19.91
N ARG A 167 -1.55 9.39 -18.82
CA ARG A 167 -2.63 10.39 -18.74
C ARG A 167 -2.43 11.41 -17.63
N LYS A 168 -1.50 11.15 -16.72
CA LYS A 168 -1.21 11.96 -15.53
C LYS A 168 0.30 12.15 -15.41
N ASN A 169 0.74 13.17 -14.67
CA ASN A 169 2.15 13.48 -14.45
C ASN A 169 2.78 12.51 -13.43
N ILE A 170 2.91 11.24 -13.82
CA ILE A 170 3.51 10.17 -13.02
C ILE A 170 4.77 9.69 -13.76
N VAL A 171 5.92 9.77 -13.10
CA VAL A 171 7.23 9.40 -13.65
C VAL A 171 7.78 8.22 -12.88
N PHE A 172 7.98 7.09 -13.56
CA PHE A 172 8.69 5.95 -12.99
C PHE A 172 10.19 6.13 -13.19
N THR A 173 10.95 6.11 -12.10
CA THR A 173 12.40 6.35 -12.10
C THR A 173 13.10 5.15 -11.46
N HIS A 174 14.22 4.71 -12.03
CA HIS A 174 14.95 3.52 -11.57
C HIS A 174 14.02 2.30 -11.42
N SER A 175 13.24 2.00 -12.47
CA SER A 175 12.56 0.70 -12.56
C SER A 175 13.66 -0.35 -12.67
N SER A 176 13.89 -1.11 -11.59
CA SER A 176 14.83 -2.24 -11.58
C SER A 176 14.51 -3.24 -12.69
#